data_AF-B9E1Z6-F1
#
_entry.id   AF-B9E1Z6-F1
#
_cell.length_a   1.000
_cell.length_b   1.000
_cell.length_c   1.000
_cell.angle_alpha   90.00
_cell.angle_beta   90.00
_cell.angle_gamma   90.00
#
_symmetry.space_group_name_H-M   'P 1'
#
loop_
_entity.id
_entity.type
_entity.pdbx_description
1 polymer ?
#
loop_
_entity_poly.entity_id
_entity_poly.type
_entity_poly.pdbx_seq_one_letter_code
_entity_poly.pdbx_strand_id
1 'polypeptide(L)'
;MNKKQCIFNEKKACNNCNECNTCDLNPSKKCNNCGKCLELEGYDMKAIKIDTILDDEDESKEYQIGETEMMAYDRDQSDSYMEDMKENTVEFIDDIDGLREILDNKDKFKKIIHEEYPGLIKIIKDNK
;
A
#
# COMPACT_ATOMS: atom_id res chain seq x y z
N MET A 1 -9.33 -27.95 11.79
CA MET A 1 -9.46 -26.48 11.82
C MET A 1 -8.05 -25.91 11.92
N ASN A 2 -7.54 -25.25 10.87
CA ASN A 2 -6.22 -24.62 10.91
C ASN A 2 -6.22 -23.55 12.02
N LYS A 3 -5.45 -23.78 13.08
CA LYS A 3 -5.27 -22.78 14.16
C LYS A 3 -4.56 -21.58 13.54
N LYS A 4 -5.27 -20.46 13.43
CA LYS A 4 -4.66 -19.20 12.98
C LYS A 4 -3.56 -18.81 13.99
N GLN A 5 -2.38 -18.46 13.49
CA GLN A 5 -1.29 -17.93 14.33
C GLN A 5 -1.60 -16.49 14.76
N CYS A 6 -0.94 -16.01 15.80
CA CYS A 6 -1.05 -14.64 16.26
C CYS A 6 -0.31 -13.70 15.30
N ILE A 7 -0.96 -12.60 14.89
CA ILE A 7 -0.37 -11.61 13.99
C ILE A 7 0.87 -10.92 14.58
N PHE A 8 0.94 -10.79 15.91
CA PHE A 8 2.11 -10.22 16.58
C PHE A 8 3.20 -11.26 16.88
N ASN A 9 2.90 -12.56 16.76
CA ASN A 9 3.85 -13.61 17.08
C ASN A 9 3.47 -14.93 16.39
N GLU A 10 4.18 -15.24 15.31
CA GLU A 10 3.97 -16.44 14.51
C GLU A 10 4.18 -17.73 15.32
N LYS A 11 5.05 -17.73 16.33
CA LYS A 11 5.28 -18.91 17.20
C LYS A 11 4.10 -19.17 18.15
N LYS A 12 3.16 -18.23 18.27
CA LYS A 12 2.01 -18.30 19.18
C LYS A 12 0.73 -18.61 18.40
N ALA A 13 -0.01 -19.62 18.85
CA ALA A 13 -1.37 -19.84 18.37
C ALA A 13 -2.31 -18.71 18.83
N CYS A 14 -3.21 -18.26 17.96
CA CYS A 14 -4.19 -17.25 18.32
C CYS A 14 -5.11 -17.78 19.43
N ASN A 15 -5.22 -17.02 20.52
CA ASN A 15 -6.07 -17.30 21.68
C ASN A 15 -7.27 -16.35 21.78
N ASN A 16 -7.58 -15.61 20.71
CA ASN A 16 -8.65 -14.60 20.66
C ASN A 16 -8.56 -13.52 21.77
N CYS A 17 -7.34 -13.09 22.15
CA CYS A 17 -7.15 -12.01 23.14
C CYS A 17 -7.68 -10.65 22.70
N ASN A 18 -7.92 -10.43 21.40
CA ASN A 18 -8.36 -9.16 20.80
C ASN A 18 -7.39 -7.97 20.96
N GLU A 19 -6.16 -8.20 21.44
CA GLU A 19 -5.13 -7.17 21.54
C GLU A 19 -4.81 -6.57 20.17
N CYS A 20 -4.78 -7.39 19.11
CA CYS A 20 -4.55 -6.94 17.73
C CYS A 20 -5.66 -6.04 17.15
N ASN A 21 -6.77 -5.88 17.86
CA ASN A 21 -7.86 -4.96 17.49
C ASN A 21 -7.87 -3.68 18.34
N THR A 22 -6.83 -3.45 19.15
CA THR A 22 -6.73 -2.28 20.05
C THR A 22 -5.90 -1.19 19.39
N CYS A 23 -6.21 0.08 19.67
CA CYS A 23 -5.46 1.20 19.14
C CYS A 23 -4.11 1.35 19.86
N ASP A 24 -3.02 1.44 19.10
CA ASP A 24 -1.66 1.59 19.65
C ASP A 24 -1.50 2.89 20.46
N LEU A 25 -2.22 3.96 20.10
CA LEU A 25 -2.19 5.25 20.82
C LEU A 25 -3.12 5.28 22.03
N ASN A 26 -4.17 4.46 22.06
CA ASN A 26 -5.16 4.46 23.12
C ASN A 26 -5.66 3.04 23.42
N PRO A 27 -5.13 2.40 24.48
CA PRO A 27 -5.50 1.03 24.87
C PRO A 27 -6.99 0.84 25.20
N SER A 28 -7.73 1.92 25.49
CA SER A 28 -9.17 1.87 25.77
C SER A 28 -10.04 1.92 24.50
N LYS A 29 -9.45 2.15 23.32
CA LYS A 29 -10.15 2.31 22.05
C LYS A 29 -9.90 1.10 21.14
N LYS A 30 -10.97 0.57 20.54
CA LYS A 30 -10.84 -0.37 19.41
C LYS A 30 -10.28 0.35 18.19
N CYS A 31 -9.31 -0.25 17.52
CA CYS A 31 -8.77 0.29 16.28
C CYS A 31 -9.89 0.43 15.25
N ASN A 32 -9.98 1.62 14.65
CA ASN A 32 -10.90 1.94 13.57
C ASN A 32 -10.15 2.35 12.30
N ASN A 33 -8.89 1.89 12.17
CA ASN A 33 -8.02 2.13 11.02
C ASN A 33 -7.83 3.62 10.66
N CYS A 34 -7.82 4.52 11.65
CA CYS A 34 -7.73 5.96 11.39
C CYS A 34 -6.33 6.49 11.05
N GLY A 35 -5.31 5.64 10.96
CA GLY A 35 -3.96 6.04 10.52
C GLY A 35 -3.11 6.84 11.52
N LYS A 36 -3.72 7.54 12.49
CA LYS A 36 -3.02 8.42 13.46
C LYS A 36 -1.79 7.84 14.17
N CYS A 37 -1.72 6.53 14.40
CA CYS A 37 -0.54 5.89 14.99
C CYS A 37 0.67 5.84 14.04
N LEU A 38 0.47 6.11 12.74
CA LEU A 38 1.49 6.11 11.69
C LEU A 38 1.99 7.52 11.36
N GLU A 39 1.30 8.57 11.82
CA GLU A 39 1.64 9.99 11.61
C GLU A 39 2.83 10.47 12.49
N LEU A 40 3.61 9.53 13.04
CA LEU A 40 4.77 9.84 13.87
C LEU A 40 5.83 10.43 12.94
N GLU A 41 6.30 11.65 13.26
CA GLU A 41 7.26 12.48 12.49
C GLU A 41 6.66 13.52 11.54
N GLY A 42 5.35 13.81 11.60
CA GLY A 42 4.75 14.93 10.86
C GLY A 42 4.51 14.66 9.37
N TYR A 43 4.67 13.40 8.96
CA TYR A 43 4.27 12.88 7.66
C TYR A 43 3.00 12.05 7.83
N ASP A 44 2.02 12.22 6.93
CA ASP A 44 0.74 11.51 7.03
C ASP A 44 0.91 9.98 6.88
N MET A 45 1.90 9.53 6.09
CA MET A 45 2.26 8.11 5.89
C MET A 45 3.74 7.97 5.49
N LYS A 46 4.36 6.82 5.81
CA LYS A 46 5.67 6.45 5.26
C LYS A 46 5.54 6.20 3.76
N ALA A 47 6.25 6.96 2.94
CA ALA A 47 6.27 6.78 1.49
C ALA A 47 7.51 5.97 1.07
N ILE A 48 7.33 5.05 0.13
CA ILE A 48 8.44 4.39 -0.56
C ILE A 48 8.61 5.13 -1.90
N LYS A 49 9.80 5.67 -2.13
CA LYS A 49 10.15 6.30 -3.40
C LYS A 49 10.43 5.20 -4.42
N ILE A 50 9.74 5.24 -5.56
CA ILE A 50 10.04 4.38 -6.70
C ILE A 50 11.06 5.13 -7.56
N ASP A 51 12.30 4.63 -7.61
CA ASP A 51 13.35 5.27 -8.41
C ASP A 51 13.22 4.92 -9.89
N THR A 52 12.85 3.69 -10.22
CA THR A 52 12.71 3.19 -11.60
C THR A 52 11.57 2.18 -11.71
N ILE A 53 10.82 2.23 -12.80
CA ILE A 53 9.86 1.19 -13.20
C ILE A 53 10.49 0.47 -14.41
N LEU A 54 10.66 -0.85 -14.29
CA LEU A 54 11.21 -1.69 -15.35
C LEU A 54 10.04 -2.39 -16.06
N ASP A 55 9.82 -2.05 -17.33
CA ASP A 55 8.72 -2.61 -18.13
C ASP A 55 9.14 -3.86 -18.91
N ASP A 56 10.45 -4.07 -19.10
CA ASP A 56 11.00 -5.20 -19.84
C ASP A 56 11.44 -6.34 -18.90
N GLU A 57 10.94 -7.56 -19.14
CA GLU A 57 11.26 -8.74 -18.34
C GLU A 57 12.76 -9.07 -18.33
N ASP A 58 13.48 -8.72 -19.40
CA ASP A 58 14.92 -8.95 -19.49
C ASP A 58 15.75 -7.95 -18.66
N GLU A 59 15.27 -6.71 -18.49
CA GLU A 59 15.89 -5.70 -17.61
C GLU A 59 15.62 -6.00 -16.13
N SER A 60 14.45 -6.57 -15.81
CA SER A 60 14.08 -6.93 -14.43
C SER A 60 14.98 -8.01 -13.80
N LYS A 61 15.63 -8.84 -14.62
CA LYS A 61 16.51 -9.94 -14.16
C LYS A 61 17.80 -9.43 -13.53
N GLU A 62 18.24 -8.23 -13.90
CA GLU A 62 19.47 -7.62 -13.37
C GLU A 62 19.27 -7.05 -11.95
N TYR A 63 18.02 -6.77 -11.57
CA TYR A 63 17.63 -6.17 -10.30
C TYR A 63 17.04 -7.17 -9.29
N GLN A 64 17.44 -8.44 -9.33
CA GLN A 64 17.13 -9.37 -8.25
C GLN A 64 17.90 -8.97 -6.99
N ILE A 65 17.33 -8.05 -6.21
CA ILE A 65 17.84 -7.63 -4.91
C ILE A 65 17.75 -8.85 -4.00
N GLY A 66 18.90 -9.44 -3.64
CA GLY A 66 18.95 -10.50 -2.63
C GLY A 66 18.39 -9.97 -1.30
N GLU A 67 17.71 -10.83 -0.56
CA GLU A 67 16.97 -10.53 0.69
C GLU A 67 17.77 -9.75 1.77
N THR A 68 19.09 -9.61 1.61
CA THR A 68 20.04 -9.06 2.56
C THR A 68 20.06 -7.52 2.66
N GLU A 69 19.61 -6.76 1.66
CA GLU A 69 19.91 -5.30 1.58
C GLU A 69 18.82 -4.34 2.11
N MET A 70 17.68 -4.85 2.60
CA MET A 70 16.52 -4.03 3.01
C MET A 70 16.65 -3.30 4.37
N MET A 71 17.85 -3.21 4.97
CA MET A 71 18.06 -2.67 6.34
C MET A 71 18.92 -1.39 6.44
N ALA A 72 19.23 -0.71 5.33
CA ALA A 72 20.25 0.35 5.37
C ALA A 72 19.89 1.66 4.65
N TYR A 73 18.71 2.27 4.89
CA TYR A 73 18.50 3.68 4.51
C TYR A 73 17.70 4.42 5.59
N ASP A 74 18.44 5.16 6.42
CA ASP A 74 17.97 6.02 7.51
C ASP A 74 18.33 7.49 7.18
N ARG A 75 17.28 8.34 7.17
CA ARG A 75 17.16 9.70 7.76
C ARG A 75 17.52 11.05 7.11
N ASP A 76 18.40 11.23 6.12
CA ASP A 76 19.00 12.60 5.96
C ASP A 76 18.78 13.41 4.66
N GLN A 77 17.81 13.12 3.78
CA GLN A 77 17.74 13.81 2.48
C GLN A 77 16.35 14.29 2.02
N SER A 78 15.68 15.14 2.82
CA SER A 78 14.33 15.64 2.51
C SER A 78 14.26 16.90 1.63
N ASP A 79 15.34 17.69 1.47
CA ASP A 79 15.14 19.11 1.09
C ASP A 79 15.51 19.52 -0.35
N SER A 80 16.04 18.63 -1.20
CA SER A 80 16.60 19.07 -2.51
C SER A 80 15.92 18.55 -3.79
N TYR A 81 14.86 17.74 -3.72
CA TYR A 81 14.36 16.99 -4.89
C TYR A 81 12.99 17.44 -5.43
N MET A 82 12.54 18.64 -5.09
CA MET A 82 11.26 19.21 -5.55
C MET A 82 11.30 19.81 -6.97
N GLU A 83 12.43 19.76 -7.69
CA GLU A 83 12.62 20.56 -8.92
C GLU A 83 12.40 19.79 -10.25
N ASP A 84 12.35 18.44 -10.25
CA ASP A 84 12.51 17.63 -11.48
C ASP A 84 11.34 16.70 -11.87
N MET A 85 10.10 16.91 -11.39
CA MET A 85 8.96 16.20 -11.99
C MET A 85 8.52 16.88 -13.29
N LYS A 86 8.90 16.29 -14.43
CA LYS A 86 8.22 16.51 -15.71
C LYS A 86 6.79 15.95 -15.63
N GLU A 87 5.86 16.82 -15.26
CA GLU A 87 4.44 16.99 -15.62
C GLU A 87 3.57 15.89 -16.30
N ASN A 88 4.06 14.76 -16.84
CA ASN A 88 3.43 14.19 -18.04
C ASN A 88 2.91 12.75 -18.04
N THR A 89 2.72 12.05 -16.92
CA THR A 89 2.06 10.71 -16.96
C THR A 89 1.19 10.37 -15.74
N VAL A 90 0.63 11.38 -15.06
CA VAL A 90 -0.46 11.14 -14.11
C VAL A 90 -1.75 11.66 -14.74
N GLU A 91 -2.60 10.75 -15.19
CA GLU A 91 -3.96 11.07 -15.63
C GLU A 91 -4.89 11.05 -14.42
N PHE A 92 -5.74 12.06 -14.28
CA PHE A 92 -6.73 12.07 -13.21
C PHE A 92 -7.85 11.07 -13.53
N ILE A 93 -8.53 10.58 -12.50
CA ILE A 93 -9.69 9.68 -12.66
C ILE A 93 -10.77 10.31 -13.55
N ASP A 94 -10.89 11.63 -13.51
CA ASP A 94 -11.84 12.40 -14.32
C ASP A 94 -11.43 12.49 -15.80
N ASP A 95 -10.15 12.24 -16.12
CA ASP A 95 -9.64 12.25 -17.50
C ASP A 95 -9.90 10.91 -18.22
N ILE A 96 -10.30 9.87 -17.48
CA ILE A 96 -10.61 8.53 -18.04
C ILE A 96 -12.12 8.32 -18.09
N ASP A 97 -12.67 8.34 -19.30
CA ASP A 97 -14.10 8.17 -19.55
C ASP A 97 -14.68 6.88 -18.91
N GLY A 98 -15.71 7.06 -18.07
CA GLY A 98 -16.44 5.97 -17.42
C GLY A 98 -15.75 5.35 -16.20
N LEU A 99 -14.51 5.75 -15.87
CA LEU A 99 -13.79 5.22 -14.72
C LEU A 99 -14.45 5.61 -13.39
N ARG A 100 -14.87 6.87 -13.27
CA ARG A 100 -15.61 7.37 -12.09
C ARG A 100 -16.92 6.61 -11.85
N GLU A 101 -17.67 6.32 -12.91
CA GLU A 101 -18.91 5.55 -12.80
C GLU A 101 -18.68 4.11 -12.33
N ILE A 102 -17.57 3.49 -12.73
CA ILE A 102 -17.18 2.15 -12.28
C ILE A 102 -16.81 2.16 -10.80
N LEU A 103 -16.11 3.20 -10.34
CA LEU A 103 -15.74 3.38 -8.93
C LEU A 103 -16.98 3.61 -8.04
N ASP A 104 -17.94 4.40 -8.52
CA ASP A 104 -19.15 4.73 -7.76
C ASP A 104 -20.22 3.62 -7.77
N ASN A 105 -20.20 2.74 -8.79
CA ASN A 105 -21.16 1.65 -8.92
C ASN A 105 -20.67 0.36 -8.25
N LYS A 106 -21.15 0.09 -7.04
CA LYS A 106 -20.79 -1.10 -6.22
C LYS A 106 -20.95 -2.45 -6.92
N ASP A 107 -21.87 -2.59 -7.87
CA ASP A 107 -22.12 -3.86 -8.56
C ASP A 107 -21.13 -4.07 -9.72
N LYS A 108 -20.78 -3.01 -10.45
CA LYS A 108 -19.71 -3.06 -11.46
C LYS A 108 -18.34 -3.15 -10.80
N PHE A 109 -18.11 -2.40 -9.73
CA PHE A 109 -16.89 -2.39 -8.93
C PHE A 109 -16.43 -3.82 -8.62
N LYS A 110 -17.29 -4.63 -8.01
CA LYS A 110 -16.92 -6.01 -7.61
C LYS A 110 -16.62 -6.97 -8.77
N LYS A 111 -16.99 -6.63 -10.01
CA LYS A 111 -16.87 -7.52 -11.16
C LYS A 111 -15.54 -7.36 -11.91
N ILE A 112 -15.02 -6.13 -11.93
CA ILE A 112 -13.85 -5.73 -12.74
C ILE A 112 -12.70 -5.16 -11.90
N ILE A 113 -12.93 -4.90 -10.61
CA ILE A 113 -11.95 -4.34 -9.70
C ILE A 113 -11.49 -5.38 -8.67
N HIS A 114 -10.17 -5.44 -8.48
CA HIS A 114 -9.48 -6.22 -7.46
C HIS A 114 -8.63 -5.30 -6.59
N GLU A 115 -8.84 -5.29 -5.28
CA GLU A 115 -7.99 -4.55 -4.34
C GLU A 115 -6.84 -5.47 -3.90
N GLU A 116 -5.63 -5.18 -4.36
CA GLU A 116 -4.42 -5.95 -4.03
C GLU A 116 -3.91 -5.59 -2.63
N TYR A 117 -4.00 -4.30 -2.27
CA TYR A 117 -3.63 -3.75 -0.97
C TYR A 117 -4.60 -2.63 -0.59
N PRO A 118 -4.70 -2.26 0.71
CA PRO A 118 -5.54 -1.15 1.14
C PRO A 118 -5.25 0.14 0.35
N GLY A 119 -6.19 0.55 -0.49
CA GLY A 119 -6.07 1.74 -1.35
C GLY A 119 -5.37 1.53 -2.70
N LEU A 120 -4.84 0.33 -2.99
CA LEU A 120 -4.32 -0.04 -4.30
C LEU A 120 -5.32 -0.90 -5.06
N ILE A 121 -5.93 -0.28 -6.06
CA ILE A 121 -7.03 -0.85 -6.82
C ILE A 121 -6.54 -1.23 -8.23
N LYS A 122 -6.65 -2.51 -8.58
CA LYS A 122 -6.35 -3.05 -9.90
C LYS A 122 -7.64 -3.24 -10.70
N ILE A 123 -7.68 -2.70 -11.91
CA ILE A 123 -8.82 -2.84 -12.81
C ILE A 123 -8.46 -3.84 -13.90
N ILE A 124 -9.24 -4.92 -13.99
CA ILE A 124 -9.07 -5.93 -15.04
C ILE A 124 -9.85 -5.44 -16.25
N LYS A 125 -9.12 -4.96 -17.27
CA LYS A 125 -9.70 -4.59 -18.55
C LYS A 125 -9.91 -5.86 -19.38
N ASP A 126 -11.16 -6.25 -19.62
CA ASP A 126 -11.48 -7.29 -20.60
C ASP A 126 -11.15 -6.75 -21.99
N ASN A 127 -10.01 -7.15 -22.56
CA ASN A 127 -9.67 -6.88 -23.95
C ASN A 127 -10.53 -7.80 -24.84
N LYS A 128 -11.71 -7.31 -25.27
CA LYS A 128 -12.42 -7.84 -26.42
C LYS A 128 -12.10 -7.03 -27.67
#